data_AF-A0A3A4RB85-F1
#
_entry.id   AF-A0A3A4RB85-F1
#
_cell.length_a   1.000
_cell.length_b   1.000
_cell.length_c   1.000
_cell.angle_alpha   90.00
_cell.angle_beta   90.00
_cell.angle_gamma   90.00
#
_symmetry.space_group_name_H-M   'P 1'
#
loop_
_entity.id
_entity.type
_entity.pdbx_description
1 polymer ?
#
loop_
_entity_poly.entity_id
_entity_poly.type
_entity_poly.pdbx_seq_one_letter_code
_entity_poly.pdbx_strand_id
1 'polypeptide(L)'
;MKDIFELFSKMDIEDNEKDTFLNYIRLKGRFLHKQVYDTILLTDKSAKYSEISRIIRYDKHIRDVLYKYLSALEEQWRAIAFDNFDYESDKNEVIKKEIDLSKVSVKKQFADSTFYWSSYNKSFTLNKLIDVFKANRYTLDLNITDEMYQTIKTLRNSVMHHNLIMFSYKTTVEDVNHEIESLESKISLLWKLLDDNMKEAFEKAINMGNYKGGDFENQLPNLNRYCLRRFSHGVFI
;
A
#
# COMPACT_ATOMS: atom_id res chain seq x y z
N MET A 1 12.97 11.43 -32.52
CA MET A 1 12.60 11.38 -31.10
C MET A 1 13.07 12.71 -30.52
N LYS A 2 12.21 13.55 -29.92
CA LYS A 2 12.69 14.76 -29.23
C LYS A 2 13.77 14.35 -28.22
N ASP A 3 14.80 15.19 -28.05
CA ASP A 3 15.86 14.92 -27.09
C ASP A 3 15.22 14.74 -25.71
N ILE A 4 15.45 13.59 -25.07
CA ILE A 4 14.88 13.30 -23.76
C ILE A 4 15.31 14.36 -22.74
N PHE A 5 16.49 14.97 -22.90
CA PHE A 5 16.98 16.01 -22.01
C PHE A 5 16.20 17.33 -22.16
N GLU A 6 15.55 17.61 -23.30
CA GLU A 6 14.63 18.75 -23.42
C GLU A 6 13.43 18.62 -22.47
N LEU A 7 12.97 17.38 -22.22
CA LEU A 7 11.88 17.11 -21.29
C LEU A 7 12.30 17.37 -19.83
N PHE A 8 13.60 17.32 -19.55
CA PHE A 8 14.21 17.46 -18.23
C PHE A 8 15.19 18.64 -18.20
N SER A 9 14.79 19.78 -18.78
CA SER A 9 15.69 20.93 -19.05
C SER A 9 16.34 21.58 -17.83
N LYS A 10 15.78 21.40 -16.63
CA LYS A 10 16.33 21.88 -15.34
C LYS A 10 16.88 20.73 -14.50
N MET A 11 17.11 19.56 -15.10
CA MET A 11 17.67 18.42 -14.40
C MET A 11 19.19 18.54 -14.36
N ASP A 12 19.74 18.47 -13.15
CA ASP A 12 21.17 18.34 -12.91
C ASP A 12 21.51 16.84 -12.85
N ILE A 13 22.35 16.38 -13.78
CA ILE A 13 22.72 14.98 -13.94
C ILE A 13 24.23 14.85 -14.17
N GLU A 14 24.89 14.06 -13.34
CA GLU A 14 26.32 13.79 -13.49
C GLU A 14 26.56 12.89 -14.71
N ASP A 15 27.73 13.03 -15.37
CA ASP A 15 28.03 12.28 -16.60
C ASP A 15 28.00 10.76 -16.40
N ASN A 16 28.44 10.28 -15.23
CA ASN A 16 28.39 8.87 -14.83
C ASN A 16 26.95 8.34 -14.58
N GLU A 17 25.96 9.22 -14.41
CA GLU A 17 24.56 8.86 -14.17
C GLU A 17 23.72 8.80 -15.47
N LYS A 18 24.20 9.41 -16.56
CA LYS A 18 23.45 9.54 -17.84
C LYS A 18 23.01 8.20 -18.41
N ASP A 19 23.91 7.22 -18.48
CA ASP A 19 23.57 5.88 -19.00
C ASP A 19 22.54 5.17 -18.11
N THR A 20 22.65 5.36 -16.79
CA THR A 20 21.68 4.82 -15.83
C THR A 20 20.32 5.47 -16.05
N PHE A 21 20.26 6.80 -16.18
CA PHE A 21 19.03 7.52 -16.46
C PHE A 21 18.36 7.03 -17.75
N LEU A 22 19.09 6.94 -18.85
CA LEU A 22 18.55 6.48 -20.13
C LEU A 22 18.02 5.04 -20.05
N ASN A 23 18.74 4.15 -19.35
CA ASN A 23 18.30 2.79 -19.11
C ASN A 23 16.99 2.74 -18.30
N TYR A 24 16.89 3.53 -17.23
CA TYR A 24 15.70 3.58 -16.39
C TYR A 24 14.49 4.20 -17.10
N ILE A 25 14.70 5.23 -17.92
CA ILE A 25 13.66 5.81 -18.79
C ILE A 25 13.12 4.75 -19.76
N ARG A 26 13.99 3.92 -20.34
CA ARG A 26 13.59 2.81 -21.22
C ARG A 26 12.80 1.74 -20.47
N LEU A 27 13.22 1.36 -19.26
CA LEU A 27 12.59 0.28 -18.49
C LEU A 27 11.28 0.68 -17.81
N LYS A 28 11.22 1.89 -17.24
CA LYS A 28 10.10 2.35 -16.41
C LYS A 28 9.20 3.38 -17.08
N GLY A 29 9.60 3.84 -18.27
CA GLY A 29 8.93 4.92 -18.97
C GLY A 29 9.35 6.30 -18.48
N ARG A 30 9.20 7.29 -19.36
CA ARG A 30 9.55 8.70 -19.09
C ARG A 30 8.61 9.40 -18.12
N PHE A 31 7.34 9.01 -18.07
CA PHE A 31 6.31 9.75 -17.33
C PHE A 31 6.48 9.62 -15.81
N LEU A 32 6.92 8.46 -15.31
CA LEU A 32 7.25 8.28 -13.90
C LEU A 32 8.35 9.26 -13.45
N HIS A 33 9.43 9.34 -14.24
CA HIS A 33 10.54 10.25 -13.97
C HIS A 33 10.09 11.72 -14.09
N LYS A 34 9.26 12.02 -15.10
CA LYS A 34 8.75 13.38 -15.33
C LYS A 34 7.86 13.85 -14.19
N GLN A 35 7.01 12.99 -13.65
CA GLN A 35 6.15 13.32 -12.52
C GLN A 35 6.99 13.72 -11.30
N VAL A 36 7.98 12.90 -10.92
CA VAL A 36 8.87 13.22 -9.78
C VAL A 36 9.68 14.48 -10.04
N TYR A 37 10.21 14.64 -11.26
CA TYR A 37 10.93 15.85 -11.66
C TYR A 37 10.07 17.11 -11.52
N ASP A 38 8.83 17.09 -12.01
CA ASP A 38 7.92 18.23 -11.92
C ASP A 38 7.55 18.55 -10.47
N THR A 39 7.34 17.52 -9.64
CA THR A 39 7.07 17.68 -8.22
C THR A 39 8.23 18.34 -7.47
N ILE A 40 9.49 17.99 -7.78
CA ILE A 40 10.68 18.65 -7.18
C ILE A 40 10.72 20.13 -7.59
N LEU A 41 10.42 20.43 -8.85
CA LEU A 41 10.44 21.80 -9.37
C LEU A 41 9.34 22.72 -8.83
N LEU A 42 8.38 22.19 -8.05
CA LEU A 42 7.43 23.02 -7.31
C LEU A 42 8.12 23.84 -6.21
N THR A 43 9.22 23.34 -5.63
CA THR A 43 9.97 24.04 -4.58
C THR A 43 11.37 24.46 -5.02
N ASP A 44 11.98 23.68 -5.91
CA ASP A 44 13.40 23.81 -6.21
C ASP A 44 13.64 24.38 -7.62
N LYS A 45 14.74 25.11 -7.80
CA LYS A 45 15.08 25.74 -9.09
C LYS A 45 15.56 24.71 -10.14
N SER A 46 16.13 23.60 -9.68
CA SER A 46 16.62 22.48 -10.47
C SER A 46 16.38 21.19 -9.70
N ALA A 47 16.36 20.06 -10.42
CA ALA A 47 16.14 18.74 -9.82
C ALA A 47 17.36 17.85 -10.10
N LYS A 48 17.95 17.24 -9.07
CA LYS A 48 19.06 16.29 -9.27
C LYS A 48 18.55 14.93 -9.69
N TYR A 49 19.16 14.30 -10.69
CA TYR A 49 18.75 12.95 -11.11
C TYR A 49 18.88 11.94 -9.96
N SER A 50 19.93 12.04 -9.15
CA SER A 50 20.09 11.19 -7.96
C SER A 50 18.93 11.31 -6.96
N GLU A 51 18.29 12.48 -6.83
CA GLU A 51 17.10 12.69 -6.00
C GLU A 51 15.85 12.08 -6.63
N ILE A 52 15.61 12.34 -7.92
CA ILE A 52 14.51 11.73 -8.69
C ILE A 52 14.55 10.20 -8.58
N SER A 53 15.73 9.62 -8.84
CA SER A 53 15.97 8.19 -8.79
C SER A 53 15.76 7.61 -7.38
N ARG A 54 16.09 8.37 -6.34
CA ARG A 54 15.85 7.98 -4.93
C ARG A 54 14.37 7.97 -4.58
N ILE A 55 13.61 9.01 -4.91
CA ILE A 55 12.17 9.07 -4.62
C ILE A 55 11.42 7.91 -5.30
N ILE A 56 11.78 7.58 -6.55
CA ILE A 56 11.19 6.43 -7.26
C ILE A 56 11.50 5.10 -6.54
N ARG A 57 12.73 4.93 -6.02
CA ARG A 57 13.09 3.73 -5.24
C ARG A 57 12.36 3.69 -3.90
N TYR A 58 12.22 4.83 -3.25
CA TYR A 58 11.49 4.99 -1.99
C TYR A 58 10.02 4.58 -2.14
N ASP A 59 9.32 5.13 -3.13
CA ASP A 59 7.92 4.79 -3.43
C ASP A 59 7.73 3.29 -3.65
N LYS A 60 8.64 2.67 -4.42
CA LYS A 60 8.65 1.22 -4.62
C LYS A 60 8.83 0.45 -3.31
N HIS A 61 9.77 0.87 -2.45
CA HIS A 61 10.01 0.22 -1.16
C HIS A 61 8.76 0.26 -0.28
N ILE A 62 8.16 1.45 -0.12
CA ILE A 62 6.94 1.60 0.67
C ILE A 62 5.82 0.74 0.09
N ARG A 63 5.65 0.70 -1.24
CA ARG A 63 4.69 -0.18 -1.89
C ARG A 63 4.92 -1.65 -1.58
N ASP A 64 6.16 -2.13 -1.69
CA ASP A 64 6.50 -3.54 -1.44
C ASP A 64 6.23 -3.91 0.03
N VAL A 65 6.54 -3.01 0.97
CA VAL A 65 6.21 -3.15 2.40
C VAL A 65 4.69 -3.21 2.61
N LEU A 66 3.96 -2.24 2.08
CA LEU A 66 2.50 -2.19 2.25
C LEU A 66 1.81 -3.40 1.62
N TYR A 67 2.28 -3.85 0.45
CA TYR A 67 1.77 -5.07 -0.20
C TYR A 67 1.88 -6.27 0.74
N LYS A 68 3.07 -6.49 1.33
CA LYS A 68 3.31 -7.58 2.28
C LYS A 68 2.34 -7.54 3.47
N TYR A 69 2.22 -6.39 4.13
CA TYR A 69 1.41 -6.30 5.35
C TYR A 69 -0.10 -6.22 5.08
N LEU A 70 -0.53 -5.70 3.94
CA LEU A 70 -1.92 -5.82 3.48
C LEU A 70 -2.31 -7.27 3.20
N SER A 71 -1.41 -8.05 2.57
CA SER A 71 -1.61 -9.48 2.39
C SER A 71 -1.72 -10.22 3.73
N ALA A 72 -0.85 -9.90 4.69
CA ALA A 72 -0.90 -10.49 6.03
C ALA A 72 -2.21 -10.15 6.76
N LEU A 73 -2.69 -8.91 6.67
CA LEU A 73 -4.00 -8.51 7.22
C LEU A 73 -5.15 -9.29 6.56
N GLU A 74 -5.13 -9.44 5.24
CA GLU A 74 -6.15 -10.23 4.53
C GLU A 74 -6.13 -11.70 4.96
N GLU A 75 -4.96 -12.31 5.14
CA GLU A 75 -4.80 -13.66 5.67
C GLU A 75 -5.35 -13.79 7.09
N GLN A 76 -5.05 -12.83 7.97
CA GLN A 76 -5.60 -12.77 9.33
C GLN A 76 -7.14 -12.69 9.30
N TRP A 77 -7.71 -11.84 8.46
CA TRP A 77 -9.16 -11.73 8.31
C TRP A 77 -9.77 -13.01 7.74
N ARG A 78 -9.10 -13.69 6.82
CA ARG A 78 -9.56 -15.00 6.32
C ARG A 78 -9.56 -16.04 7.44
N ALA A 79 -8.51 -16.11 8.24
CA ALA A 79 -8.46 -17.02 9.39
C ALA A 79 -9.62 -16.77 10.35
N ILE A 80 -9.83 -15.51 10.75
CA ILE A 80 -10.97 -15.11 11.58
C ILE A 80 -12.30 -15.57 10.96
N ALA A 81 -12.50 -15.35 9.65
CA ALA A 81 -13.75 -15.76 9.01
C ALA A 81 -13.93 -17.28 8.99
N PHE A 82 -12.88 -18.06 8.74
CA PHE A 82 -12.94 -19.53 8.73
C PHE A 82 -13.10 -20.13 10.13
N ASP A 83 -12.64 -19.43 11.17
CA ASP A 83 -12.83 -19.89 12.55
C ASP A 83 -14.25 -19.61 13.06
N ASN A 84 -14.93 -18.60 12.51
CA ASN A 84 -16.21 -18.12 13.05
C ASN A 84 -17.43 -18.41 12.17
N PHE A 85 -17.26 -18.74 10.89
CA PHE A 85 -18.38 -18.92 9.96
C PHE A 85 -18.38 -20.28 9.27
N ASP A 86 -19.58 -20.75 8.95
CA ASP A 86 -19.89 -21.85 8.04
C ASP A 86 -20.66 -21.31 6.83
N TYR A 87 -20.72 -22.13 5.79
CA TYR A 87 -21.51 -21.90 4.59
C TYR A 87 -22.51 -23.04 4.38
N GLU A 88 -23.79 -22.69 4.31
CA GLU A 88 -24.91 -23.63 4.19
C GLU A 88 -25.11 -24.09 2.73
N SER A 89 -24.09 -24.73 2.17
CA SER A 89 -24.15 -25.34 0.85
C SER A 89 -23.08 -26.41 0.65
N ASP A 90 -23.20 -27.19 -0.43
CA ASP A 90 -22.18 -28.12 -0.87
C ASP A 90 -20.92 -27.39 -1.38
N LYS A 91 -19.78 -28.09 -1.27
CA LYS A 91 -18.46 -27.60 -1.68
C LYS A 91 -18.42 -27.07 -3.12
N ASN A 92 -19.08 -27.71 -4.07
CA ASN A 92 -19.02 -27.29 -5.48
C ASN A 92 -19.73 -25.96 -5.70
N GLU A 93 -20.83 -25.73 -4.99
CA GLU A 93 -21.52 -24.45 -5.04
C GLU A 93 -20.64 -23.33 -4.47
N VAL A 94 -20.02 -23.54 -3.30
CA VAL A 94 -19.15 -22.53 -2.65
C VAL A 94 -17.97 -22.14 -3.54
N ILE A 95 -17.40 -23.10 -4.28
CA ILE A 95 -16.21 -22.86 -5.11
C ILE A 95 -16.56 -22.17 -6.44
N LYS A 96 -17.71 -22.51 -7.06
CA LYS A 96 -18.02 -22.13 -8.44
C LYS A 96 -18.96 -20.93 -8.58
N LYS A 97 -19.77 -20.63 -7.57
CA LYS A 97 -20.75 -19.53 -7.63
C LYS A 97 -20.28 -18.32 -6.84
N GLU A 98 -20.91 -17.17 -7.04
CA GLU A 98 -20.71 -16.04 -6.14
C GLU A 98 -21.19 -16.39 -4.72
N ILE A 99 -20.45 -15.92 -3.72
CA ILE A 99 -20.81 -16.11 -2.32
C ILE A 99 -22.08 -15.31 -2.00
N ASP A 100 -23.17 -16.05 -1.78
CA ASP A 100 -24.42 -15.57 -1.22
C ASP A 100 -24.29 -15.43 0.31
N LEU A 101 -24.37 -14.19 0.80
CA LEU A 101 -24.21 -13.85 2.22
C LEU A 101 -25.34 -14.43 3.08
N SER A 102 -26.51 -14.73 2.52
CA SER A 102 -27.63 -15.32 3.27
C SER A 102 -27.37 -16.76 3.70
N LYS A 103 -26.41 -17.43 3.05
CA LYS A 103 -25.97 -18.80 3.37
C LYS A 103 -24.77 -18.83 4.32
N VAL A 104 -24.23 -17.68 4.70
CA VAL A 104 -23.14 -17.61 5.70
C VAL A 104 -23.78 -17.64 7.07
N SER A 105 -23.41 -18.62 7.89
CA SER A 105 -23.90 -18.76 9.26
C SER A 105 -22.77 -18.86 10.26
N VAL A 106 -23.09 -18.59 11.52
CA VAL A 106 -22.11 -18.69 12.61
C VAL A 106 -21.79 -20.15 12.86
N LYS A 107 -20.50 -20.45 12.93
CA LYS A 107 -20.00 -21.80 13.16
C LYS A 107 -20.50 -22.33 14.50
N LYS A 108 -21.15 -23.50 14.49
CA LYS A 108 -21.80 -24.09 15.69
C LYS A 108 -20.93 -25.12 16.40
N GLN A 109 -19.89 -25.63 15.75
CA GLN A 109 -19.05 -26.71 16.26
C GLN A 109 -17.58 -26.48 15.93
N PHE A 110 -16.68 -27.05 16.75
CA PHE A 110 -15.24 -27.01 16.52
C PHE A 110 -14.82 -28.07 15.48
N ALA A 111 -15.35 -27.95 14.25
CA ALA A 111 -15.04 -28.78 13.09
C ALA A 111 -14.41 -27.94 11.97
N ASP A 112 -14.00 -28.56 10.87
CA ASP A 112 -13.56 -27.80 9.68
C ASP A 112 -14.70 -26.93 9.16
N SER A 113 -14.43 -25.65 8.95
CA SER A 113 -15.43 -24.71 8.45
C SER A 113 -15.80 -25.03 7.01
N THR A 114 -17.10 -25.13 6.70
CA THR A 114 -17.51 -25.25 5.30
C THR A 114 -17.30 -23.93 4.53
N PHE A 115 -17.17 -22.81 5.25
CA PHE A 115 -16.80 -21.51 4.67
C PHE A 115 -15.35 -21.50 4.17
N TYR A 116 -14.45 -22.35 4.68
CA TYR A 116 -13.09 -22.52 4.15
C TYR A 116 -13.05 -22.78 2.64
N TRP A 117 -14.07 -23.46 2.07
CA TRP A 117 -14.13 -23.70 0.63
C TRP A 117 -14.18 -22.43 -0.22
N SER A 118 -14.58 -21.30 0.37
CA SER A 118 -14.51 -19.98 -0.28
C SER A 118 -13.08 -19.57 -0.63
N SER A 119 -12.04 -20.11 0.03
CA SER A 119 -10.63 -19.87 -0.33
C SER A 119 -10.29 -20.30 -1.77
N TYR A 120 -10.99 -21.29 -2.32
CA TYR A 120 -10.84 -21.76 -3.69
C TYR A 120 -11.74 -20.99 -4.68
N ASN A 121 -12.61 -20.13 -4.19
CA ASN A 121 -13.52 -19.34 -5.00
C ASN A 121 -12.84 -18.06 -5.51
N LYS A 122 -12.76 -17.90 -6.83
CA LYS A 122 -12.15 -16.71 -7.47
C LYS A 122 -12.85 -15.39 -7.13
N SER A 123 -14.12 -15.44 -6.73
CA SER A 123 -14.89 -14.27 -6.30
C SER A 123 -14.64 -13.87 -4.85
N PHE A 124 -13.95 -14.72 -4.06
CA PHE A 124 -13.66 -14.45 -2.66
C PHE A 124 -12.47 -13.48 -2.51
N THR A 125 -12.81 -12.21 -2.67
CA THR A 125 -11.90 -11.07 -2.55
C THR A 125 -12.01 -10.43 -1.16
N LEU A 126 -11.06 -9.54 -0.83
CA LEU A 126 -11.15 -8.67 0.36
C LEU A 126 -12.51 -7.98 0.50
N ASN A 127 -13.12 -7.54 -0.61
CA ASN A 127 -14.44 -6.91 -0.59
C ASN A 127 -15.50 -7.87 -0.04
N LYS A 128 -15.51 -9.10 -0.56
CA LYS A 128 -16.49 -10.09 -0.13
C LYS A 128 -16.27 -10.52 1.32
N LEU A 129 -15.01 -10.60 1.75
CA LEU A 129 -14.64 -10.85 3.15
C LEU A 129 -15.16 -9.74 4.09
N ILE A 130 -15.01 -8.47 3.69
CA ILE A 130 -15.58 -7.33 4.42
C ILE A 130 -17.11 -7.41 4.47
N ASP A 131 -17.75 -7.76 3.36
CA ASP A 131 -19.22 -7.90 3.31
C ASP A 131 -19.71 -8.98 4.28
N VAL A 132 -18.96 -10.09 4.40
CA VAL A 132 -19.23 -11.15 5.39
C VAL A 132 -19.17 -10.62 6.81
N PHE A 133 -18.12 -9.89 7.18
CA PHE A 133 -18.01 -9.31 8.53
C PHE A 133 -19.09 -8.27 8.82
N LYS A 134 -19.42 -7.42 7.85
CA LYS A 134 -20.49 -6.43 8.01
C LYS A 134 -21.86 -7.08 8.21
N ALA A 135 -22.18 -8.09 7.42
CA ALA A 135 -23.44 -8.83 7.53
C ALA A 135 -23.57 -9.57 8.87
N ASN A 136 -22.46 -9.94 9.50
CA ASN A 136 -22.42 -10.73 10.73
C ASN A 136 -21.88 -9.97 11.97
N ARG A 137 -21.85 -8.63 11.92
CA ARG A 137 -21.29 -7.79 13.00
C ARG A 137 -21.99 -8.00 14.36
N TYR A 138 -23.26 -8.43 14.36
CA TYR A 138 -24.02 -8.74 15.58
C TYR A 138 -23.52 -10.00 16.31
N THR A 139 -22.83 -10.89 15.60
CA THR A 139 -22.24 -12.11 16.20
C THR A 139 -20.75 -11.95 16.46
N LEU A 140 -20.02 -11.29 15.56
CA LEU A 140 -18.59 -11.08 15.66
C LEU A 140 -18.27 -9.60 15.47
N ASP A 141 -18.00 -8.91 16.57
CA ASP A 141 -17.55 -7.52 16.53
C ASP A 141 -16.02 -7.45 16.62
N LEU A 142 -15.40 -7.10 15.50
CA LEU A 142 -13.94 -6.88 15.42
C LEU A 142 -13.53 -5.48 15.90
N ASN A 143 -14.48 -4.64 16.35
CA ASN A 143 -14.28 -3.22 16.61
C ASN A 143 -13.76 -2.46 15.37
N ILE A 144 -14.15 -2.90 14.17
CA ILE A 144 -13.78 -2.29 12.89
C ILE A 144 -14.99 -1.56 12.31
N THR A 145 -14.85 -0.24 12.14
CA THR A 145 -15.89 0.60 11.55
C THR A 145 -15.91 0.47 10.02
N ASP A 146 -17.02 0.90 9.41
CA ASP A 146 -17.16 0.93 7.96
C ASP A 146 -16.12 1.84 7.29
N GLU A 147 -15.77 2.95 7.95
CA GLU A 147 -14.72 3.86 7.50
C GLU A 147 -13.35 3.19 7.50
N MET A 148 -13.03 2.40 8.53
CA MET A 148 -11.79 1.65 8.61
C MET A 148 -11.68 0.63 7.46
N TYR A 149 -12.77 -0.09 7.17
CA TYR A 149 -12.81 -1.00 6.02
C TYR A 149 -12.60 -0.27 4.68
N GLN A 150 -13.23 0.89 4.48
CA GLN A 150 -13.04 1.66 3.25
C GLN A 150 -11.63 2.22 3.12
N THR A 151 -11.03 2.62 4.24
CA THR A 151 -9.66 3.13 4.29
C THR A 151 -8.66 2.04 3.88
N ILE A 152 -8.81 0.82 4.40
CA ILE A 152 -7.99 -0.34 3.99
C ILE A 152 -8.22 -0.71 2.53
N LYS A 153 -9.45 -0.72 2.03
CA LYS A 153 -9.73 -0.94 0.60
C LYS A 153 -9.03 0.09 -0.28
N THR A 154 -9.10 1.36 0.11
CA THR A 154 -8.47 2.46 -0.63
C THR A 154 -6.95 2.33 -0.64
N LEU A 155 -6.34 2.03 0.52
CA LEU A 155 -4.90 1.78 0.64
C LEU A 155 -4.47 0.56 -0.21
N ARG A 156 -5.22 -0.54 -0.14
CA ARG A 156 -4.95 -1.73 -0.93
C ARG A 156 -4.99 -1.43 -2.41
N ASN A 157 -5.99 -0.69 -2.87
CA ASN A 157 -6.09 -0.31 -4.28
C ASN A 157 -4.91 0.57 -4.71
N SER A 158 -4.54 1.59 -3.93
CA SER A 158 -3.42 2.47 -4.28
C SER A 158 -2.09 1.72 -4.36
N VAL A 159 -1.85 0.75 -3.47
CA VAL A 159 -0.65 -0.10 -3.49
C VAL A 159 -0.59 -0.99 -4.73
N MET A 160 -1.75 -1.51 -5.17
CA MET A 160 -1.85 -2.46 -6.30
C MET A 160 -1.81 -1.78 -7.68
N HIS A 161 -2.12 -0.49 -7.76
CA HIS A 161 -1.98 0.28 -8.99
C HIS A 161 -0.53 0.76 -9.17
N HIS A 162 0.06 0.59 -10.36
CA HIS A 162 1.46 0.96 -10.66
C HIS A 162 1.75 2.47 -10.74
N ASN A 163 0.96 3.32 -10.06
CA ASN A 163 1.17 4.76 -9.94
C ASN A 163 1.89 5.07 -8.63
N LEU A 164 2.67 6.15 -8.56
CA LEU A 164 3.25 6.63 -7.29
C LEU A 164 2.19 6.68 -6.19
N ILE A 165 2.50 6.11 -5.03
CA ILE A 165 1.64 6.13 -3.84
C ILE A 165 1.87 7.39 -3.01
N MET A 166 3.08 7.96 -3.06
CA MET A 166 3.43 9.12 -2.25
C MET A 166 2.72 10.39 -2.70
N PHE A 167 2.57 10.56 -4.02
CA PHE A 167 1.90 11.71 -4.61
C PHE A 167 1.47 11.41 -6.05
N SER A 168 0.33 11.97 -6.45
CA SER A 168 -0.24 11.87 -7.79
C SER A 168 0.24 13.02 -8.71
N TYR A 169 -0.45 13.24 -9.84
CA TYR A 169 -0.18 14.39 -10.72
C TYR A 169 -0.79 15.64 -10.08
N LYS A 170 0.01 16.37 -9.30
CA LYS A 170 -0.43 17.56 -8.54
C LYS A 170 0.42 18.77 -8.85
N THR A 171 -0.19 19.93 -8.68
CA THR A 171 0.34 21.22 -9.15
C THR A 171 0.86 22.12 -8.04
N THR A 172 0.66 21.76 -6.77
CA THR A 172 1.06 22.57 -5.60
C THR A 172 1.74 21.71 -4.53
N VAL A 173 2.50 22.36 -3.65
CA VAL A 173 3.19 21.71 -2.53
C VAL A 173 2.19 21.25 -1.48
N GLU A 174 1.13 22.02 -1.27
CA GLU A 174 0.05 21.73 -0.34
C GLU A 174 -0.70 20.45 -0.72
N ASP A 175 -0.97 20.24 -2.01
CA ASP A 175 -1.61 19.02 -2.51
C ASP A 175 -0.73 17.78 -2.26
N VAL A 176 0.59 17.91 -2.47
CA VAL A 176 1.56 16.85 -2.22
C VAL A 176 1.58 16.50 -0.74
N ASN A 177 1.66 17.49 0.15
CA ASN A 177 1.65 17.28 1.59
C ASN A 177 0.37 16.59 2.07
N HIS A 178 -0.79 17.02 1.59
CA HIS A 178 -2.07 16.40 1.95
C HIS A 178 -2.15 14.93 1.51
N GLU A 179 -1.59 14.57 0.34
CA GLU A 179 -1.52 13.17 -0.09
C GLU A 179 -0.61 12.32 0.80
N ILE A 180 0.55 12.86 1.19
CA ILE A 180 1.46 12.21 2.12
C ILE A 180 0.78 11.99 3.47
N GLU A 181 0.15 13.01 4.05
CA GLU A 181 -0.59 12.91 5.33
C GLU A 181 -1.76 11.92 5.24
N SER A 182 -2.46 11.89 4.10
CA SER A 182 -3.52 10.92 3.83
C SER A 182 -2.97 9.49 3.77
N LEU A 183 -1.82 9.28 3.14
CA LEU A 183 -1.15 7.99 3.10
C LEU A 183 -0.68 7.57 4.50
N GLU A 184 -0.05 8.47 5.25
CA GLU A 184 0.37 8.24 6.64
C GLU A 184 -0.81 7.80 7.52
N SER A 185 -1.95 8.49 7.43
CA SER A 185 -3.15 8.13 8.18
C SER A 185 -3.66 6.72 7.85
N LYS A 186 -3.60 6.32 6.57
CA LYS A 186 -3.96 4.96 6.11
C LYS A 186 -2.98 3.91 6.63
N ILE A 187 -1.69 4.23 6.66
CA ILE A 187 -0.62 3.35 7.18
C ILE A 187 -0.77 3.14 8.69
N SER A 188 -1.05 4.21 9.44
CA SER A 188 -1.35 4.14 10.88
C SER A 188 -2.55 3.25 11.17
N LEU A 189 -3.60 3.33 10.35
CA LEU A 189 -4.74 2.43 10.47
C LEU A 189 -4.36 0.97 10.18
N LEU A 190 -3.57 0.71 9.14
CA LEU A 190 -3.08 -0.64 8.85
C LEU A 190 -2.31 -1.18 10.06
N TRP A 191 -1.38 -0.41 10.63
CA TRP A 191 -0.65 -0.79 11.84
C TRP A 191 -1.58 -1.16 12.99
N LYS A 192 -2.63 -0.37 13.22
CA LYS A 192 -3.62 -0.62 14.29
C LYS A 192 -4.35 -1.96 14.10
N LEU A 193 -4.59 -2.35 12.85
CA LEU A 193 -5.35 -3.55 12.49
C LEU A 193 -4.51 -4.82 12.37
N LEU A 194 -3.19 -4.69 12.25
CA LEU A 194 -2.27 -5.84 12.25
C LEU A 194 -2.24 -6.52 13.62
N ASP A 195 -1.94 -7.83 13.58
CA ASP A 195 -1.56 -8.60 14.77
C ASP A 195 -0.37 -7.95 15.52
N ASP A 196 -0.40 -8.03 16.85
CA ASP A 196 0.60 -7.40 17.70
C ASP A 196 2.03 -7.87 17.38
N ASN A 197 2.20 -9.15 16.99
CA ASN A 197 3.51 -9.70 16.65
C ASN A 197 4.09 -9.14 15.34
N MET A 198 3.27 -8.47 14.52
CA MET A 198 3.70 -7.88 13.25
C MET A 198 4.00 -6.39 13.36
N LYS A 199 3.53 -5.70 14.41
CA LYS A 199 3.57 -4.23 14.54
C LYS A 199 4.99 -3.67 14.54
N GLU A 200 5.89 -4.26 15.32
CA GLU A 200 7.29 -3.81 15.39
C GLU A 200 8.01 -4.03 14.05
N ALA A 201 7.82 -5.19 13.44
CA ALA A 201 8.40 -5.51 12.14
C ALA A 201 7.85 -4.59 11.03
N PHE A 202 6.57 -4.21 11.10
CA PHE A 202 5.96 -3.27 10.17
C PHE A 202 6.55 -1.88 10.33
N GLU A 203 6.65 -1.39 11.58
CA GLU A 203 7.24 -0.09 11.87
C GLU A 203 8.69 0.01 11.37
N LYS A 204 9.51 -1.00 11.68
CA LYS A 204 10.89 -1.07 11.19
C LYS A 204 10.96 -1.07 9.67
N ALA A 205 10.07 -1.80 8.99
CA ALA A 205 10.05 -1.89 7.54
C ALA A 205 9.66 -0.56 6.87
N ILE A 206 8.69 0.16 7.42
CA ILE A 206 8.31 1.52 6.96
C ILE A 206 9.50 2.46 7.13
N ASN A 207 10.07 2.52 8.34
CA ASN A 207 11.20 3.40 8.63
C ASN A 207 12.43 3.06 7.80
N MET A 208 12.67 1.80 7.46
CA MET A 208 13.82 1.41 6.61
C MET A 208 13.79 2.07 5.23
N GLY A 209 12.62 2.49 4.75
CA GLY A 209 12.50 3.28 3.53
C GLY A 209 13.24 4.63 3.63
N ASN A 210 13.31 5.21 4.84
CA ASN A 210 13.90 6.52 5.10
C ASN A 210 15.44 6.51 5.05
N TYR A 211 16.04 5.35 4.78
CA TYR A 211 17.47 5.10 4.88
C TYR A 211 18.02 4.45 3.60
N LYS A 212 19.19 4.91 3.17
CA LYS A 212 19.84 4.44 1.93
C LYS A 212 20.33 3.00 2.12
N GLY A 213 19.81 2.07 1.33
CA GLY A 213 20.31 0.68 1.31
C GLY A 213 20.15 -0.09 2.64
N GLY A 214 19.24 0.35 3.51
CA GLY A 214 19.05 -0.24 4.84
C GLY A 214 20.06 0.23 5.90
N ASP A 215 20.90 1.22 5.57
CA ASP A 215 21.87 1.82 6.49
C ASP A 215 21.26 3.01 7.25
N PHE A 216 21.03 2.82 8.55
CA PHE A 216 20.43 3.81 9.45
C PHE A 216 21.26 5.11 9.59
N GLU A 217 22.52 5.13 9.14
CA GLU A 217 23.37 6.32 9.18
C GLU A 217 23.21 7.22 7.94
N ASN A 218 22.63 6.70 6.86
CA ASN A 218 22.48 7.42 5.59
C ASN A 218 21.02 7.77 5.31
N GLN A 219 20.52 8.74 6.08
CA GLN A 219 19.15 9.26 5.99
C GLN A 219 18.88 9.94 4.64
N LEU A 220 17.66 9.79 4.11
CA LEU A 220 17.27 10.47 2.87
C LEU A 220 17.29 12.01 3.07
N PRO A 221 17.97 12.78 2.21
CA PRO A 221 17.82 14.23 2.19
C PRO A 221 16.35 14.58 1.88
N ASN A 222 15.84 15.64 2.51
CA ASN A 222 14.46 16.09 2.36
C ASN A 222 13.37 15.06 2.75
N LEU A 223 13.62 14.23 3.76
CA LEU A 223 12.62 13.29 4.34
C LEU A 223 11.22 13.88 4.49
N ASN A 224 11.16 15.17 4.83
CA ASN A 224 9.92 15.84 5.18
C ASN A 224 9.12 16.33 3.95
N ARG A 225 9.69 16.38 2.74
CA ARG A 225 9.02 16.99 1.57
C ARG A 225 8.29 15.98 0.69
N TYR A 226 8.89 14.81 0.46
CA TYR A 226 8.40 13.83 -0.53
C TYR A 226 8.44 12.38 -0.01
N CYS A 227 8.80 12.19 1.25
CA CYS A 227 8.85 10.88 1.92
C CYS A 227 7.91 10.91 3.13
N LEU A 228 7.68 9.74 3.73
CA LEU A 228 6.91 9.65 4.96
C LEU A 228 7.76 10.16 6.12
N ARG A 229 7.11 10.71 7.14
CA ARG A 229 7.75 11.04 8.42
C ARG A 229 8.23 9.78 9.14
N ARG A 230 8.90 9.96 10.28
CA ARG A 230 9.33 8.82 11.09
C ARG A 230 8.08 8.16 11.67
N PHE A 231 7.96 6.85 11.51
CA PHE A 231 6.85 6.09 12.06
C PHE A 231 7.24 5.49 13.41
N SER A 232 6.43 5.69 14.44
CA SER A 232 6.72 5.25 15.80
C SER A 232 5.42 4.95 16.53
N HIS A 233 5.28 3.74 17.07
CA HIS A 233 4.12 3.31 17.87
C HIS A 233 2.78 3.57 17.17
N GLY A 234 2.73 3.33 15.85
CA GLY A 234 1.52 3.49 15.05
C GLY A 234 1.17 4.92 14.64
N VAL A 235 2.06 5.90 14.86
CA VAL A 235 1.88 7.29 14.43
C VAL A 235 3.13 7.85 13.74
N PHE A 236 2.93 8.83 12.87
CA PHE A 236 4.00 9.54 12.16
C PHE A 236 4.39 10.81 12.93
N ILE A 237 5.70 10.99 13.18
CA ILE A 237 6.31 12.08 13.97
C ILE A 237 7.43 12.80 13.22
#